data_AF-A0A329M9I7-F1
#
_entry.id   AF-A0A329M9I7-F1
#
_cell.length_a   1.000
_cell.length_b   1.000
_cell.length_c   1.000
_cell.angle_alpha   90.00
_cell.angle_beta   90.00
_cell.angle_gamma   90.00
#
_symmetry.space_group_name_H-M   'P 1'
#
loop_
_entity.id
_entity.type
_entity.pdbx_description
1 polymer ?
#
loop_
_entity_poly.entity_id
_entity_poly.type
_entity_poly.pdbx_seq_one_letter_code
_entity_poly.pdbx_strand_id
1 'polypeptide(L)'
;MAVKWVEGLRVSQTAPAGLAVSVSPGVIEAYGRRMGVPGVERLVLTPPPLLQLRNHYYTLERQGEASPCGWDWSGRRGSNFKPYQMRMPGTLRVRSSEGLTEYEQDKDYVFDDYWGSVKAKPGGRLKVGDIVRLDYDVYTCRYILICVDAEGRFRAVEGDWRYGDETNLLLPDLPVPPHDAAVLASVFVPWGAEAVYERQSLVEYKETDGRAWQTTKGFEWECRHLDWRPRTYEVESCGEDKVGCSKAGSSDSTNAGGGKVVVRTADCAYGSAAGRGLVQPLNGNGEVDLPVAREDGLPVYWRVRLPWRRLLADFPQLRKAKVHTFPANIMDVRGRELTIGAAANEVPIEENDAANAEWWKALAGKRNIRLCFLGESTTYGGDWPLLIAKRLGGLLPGKRIEYANAADGGHSSVHGISHVKRTRSVGDPYDIVFIEYMINDTGCQSDDIDAAMTGIIDWVREHNPLALVVIVAGNGGNPMFLPHYSPAQFERVYELHRETARKKGAVFVGMYDHFCELERRGLYFMTELKENMINHPYLNTAIDGTRWDQLLADVFVRWTAGKLGQ
;
A
#
# COMPACT_ATOMS: atom_id res chain seq x y z
N MET A 1 1.64 -32.56 0.10
CA MET A 1 3.00 -33.04 0.43
C MET A 1 3.89 -31.83 0.63
N ALA A 2 4.80 -31.84 1.61
CA ALA A 2 5.70 -30.70 1.84
C ALA A 2 6.74 -30.60 0.70
N VAL A 3 6.97 -29.39 0.19
CA VAL A 3 8.07 -29.08 -0.72
C VAL A 3 9.29 -28.71 0.12
N LYS A 4 10.43 -29.36 -0.14
CA LYS A 4 11.70 -29.09 0.53
C LYS A 4 12.69 -28.51 -0.48
N TRP A 5 13.22 -27.34 -0.15
CA TRP A 5 14.19 -26.63 -0.98
C TRP A 5 15.60 -27.06 -0.60
N VAL A 6 16.42 -27.36 -1.60
CA VAL A 6 17.79 -27.83 -1.36
C VAL A 6 18.79 -26.73 -1.70
N GLU A 7 18.83 -26.26 -2.95
CA GLU A 7 19.78 -25.24 -3.39
C GLU A 7 19.35 -24.61 -4.74
N GLY A 8 19.71 -23.36 -5.00
CA GLY A 8 19.53 -22.73 -6.32
C GLY A 8 18.07 -22.47 -6.71
N LEU A 9 17.76 -22.45 -8.01
CA LEU A 9 16.43 -22.11 -8.56
C LEU A 9 15.96 -20.68 -8.26
N ARG A 10 16.89 -19.73 -8.11
CA ARG A 10 16.54 -18.32 -7.94
C ARG A 10 15.99 -17.80 -9.27
N VAL A 11 14.85 -17.10 -9.21
CA VAL A 11 14.33 -16.34 -10.34
C VAL A 11 14.90 -14.92 -10.26
N SER A 12 15.49 -14.44 -11.35
CA SER A 12 16.06 -13.10 -11.47
C SER A 12 15.70 -12.47 -12.80
N GLN A 13 15.96 -11.18 -12.94
CA GLN A 13 15.84 -10.47 -14.21
C GLN A 13 16.83 -11.02 -15.25
N THR A 14 16.53 -10.84 -16.55
CA THR A 14 17.51 -11.12 -17.62
C THR A 14 18.59 -10.04 -17.70
N ALA A 15 19.68 -10.32 -18.41
CA ALA A 15 20.71 -9.33 -18.75
C ALA A 15 20.78 -9.19 -20.30
N PRO A 16 20.38 -8.04 -20.87
CA PRO A 16 19.73 -6.89 -20.21
C PRO A 16 18.33 -7.23 -19.66
N ALA A 17 17.83 -6.42 -18.74
CA ALA A 17 16.49 -6.56 -18.18
C ALA A 17 15.43 -6.35 -19.28
N GLY A 18 14.35 -7.14 -19.23
CA GLY A 18 13.26 -7.11 -20.20
C GLY A 18 12.05 -7.89 -19.67
N LEU A 19 11.04 -8.13 -20.51
CA LEU A 19 9.90 -8.99 -20.18
C LEU A 19 10.26 -10.48 -20.27
N ALA A 20 11.28 -10.86 -19.52
CA ALA A 20 11.73 -12.23 -19.35
C ALA A 20 12.42 -12.37 -18.00
N VAL A 21 12.42 -13.59 -17.46
CA VAL A 21 13.15 -13.95 -16.25
C VAL A 21 14.12 -15.09 -16.52
N SER A 22 15.17 -15.15 -15.72
CA SER A 22 16.13 -16.24 -15.68
C SER A 22 15.91 -17.06 -14.42
N VAL A 23 15.88 -18.39 -14.55
CA VAL A 23 15.87 -19.31 -13.41
C VAL A 23 17.25 -19.94 -13.31
N SER A 24 17.94 -19.72 -12.19
CA SER A 24 19.28 -20.27 -11.98
C SER A 24 19.24 -21.80 -11.85
N PRO A 25 20.33 -22.53 -12.18
CA PRO A 25 20.46 -23.94 -11.84
C PRO A 25 20.18 -24.18 -10.36
N GLY A 26 19.74 -25.39 -10.02
CA GLY A 26 19.42 -25.77 -8.65
C GLY A 26 18.73 -27.12 -8.52
N VAL A 27 18.35 -27.46 -7.29
CA VAL A 27 17.72 -28.73 -6.93
C VAL A 27 16.55 -28.48 -5.98
N ILE A 28 15.42 -29.14 -6.26
CA ILE A 28 14.22 -29.13 -5.43
C ILE A 28 13.79 -30.55 -5.09
N GLU A 29 13.33 -30.76 -3.86
CA GLU A 29 12.65 -31.99 -3.44
C GLU A 29 11.15 -31.68 -3.31
N ALA A 30 10.37 -32.04 -4.33
CA ALA A 30 8.93 -31.82 -4.37
C ALA A 30 8.22 -33.09 -4.82
N TYR A 31 7.00 -33.33 -4.30
CA TYR A 31 6.16 -34.47 -4.70
C TYR A 31 6.85 -35.83 -4.54
N GLY A 32 7.70 -35.97 -3.51
CA GLY A 32 8.46 -37.19 -3.24
C GLY A 32 9.59 -37.46 -4.23
N ARG A 33 9.98 -36.48 -5.07
CA ARG A 33 11.05 -36.58 -6.05
C ARG A 33 12.07 -35.48 -5.85
N ARG A 34 13.34 -35.81 -6.10
CA ARG A 34 14.42 -34.84 -6.21
C ARG A 34 14.61 -34.49 -7.68
N MET A 35 14.39 -33.24 -8.02
CA MET A 35 14.47 -32.72 -9.39
C MET A 35 15.62 -31.72 -9.45
N GLY A 36 16.51 -31.91 -10.42
CA GLY A 36 17.65 -31.04 -10.66
C GLY A 36 17.48 -30.29 -11.98
N VAL A 37 17.90 -29.03 -11.98
CA VAL A 37 17.87 -28.15 -13.14
C VAL A 37 19.31 -27.81 -13.49
N PRO A 38 19.84 -28.31 -14.62
CA PRO A 38 21.27 -28.28 -14.91
C PRO A 38 21.77 -26.93 -15.44
N GLY A 39 20.87 -26.05 -15.91
CA GLY A 39 21.23 -24.82 -16.61
C GLY A 39 20.33 -23.65 -16.24
N VAL A 40 20.75 -22.45 -16.66
CA VAL A 40 19.89 -21.27 -16.57
C VAL A 40 18.78 -21.41 -17.61
N GLU A 41 17.52 -21.38 -17.17
CA GLU A 41 16.38 -21.35 -18.07
C GLU A 41 15.84 -19.94 -18.19
N ARG A 42 15.56 -19.51 -19.43
CA ARG A 42 14.96 -18.21 -19.71
C ARG A 42 13.49 -18.39 -20.03
N LEU A 43 12.63 -17.71 -19.27
CA LEU A 43 11.19 -17.71 -19.47
C LEU A 43 10.76 -16.33 -19.98
N VAL A 44 10.12 -16.30 -21.15
CA VAL A 44 9.53 -15.07 -21.69
C VAL A 44 8.21 -14.81 -20.99
N LEU A 45 7.97 -13.55 -20.61
CA LEU A 45 6.73 -13.12 -19.98
C LEU A 45 5.86 -12.43 -21.03
N THR A 46 4.61 -12.86 -21.15
CA THR A 46 3.64 -12.15 -21.99
C THR A 46 3.31 -10.80 -21.33
N PRO A 47 3.41 -9.67 -22.04
CA PRO A 47 2.95 -8.39 -21.52
C PRO A 47 1.44 -8.42 -21.23
N PRO A 48 0.96 -7.70 -20.20
CA PRO A 48 -0.46 -7.45 -20.03
C PRO A 48 -1.05 -6.76 -21.27
N PRO A 49 -2.30 -7.05 -21.67
CA PRO A 49 -2.90 -6.43 -22.83
C PRO A 49 -3.16 -4.93 -22.63
N LEU A 50 -3.16 -4.17 -23.72
CA LEU A 50 -3.68 -2.81 -23.73
C LEU A 50 -5.19 -2.84 -23.88
N LEU A 51 -5.93 -2.09 -23.07
CA LEU A 51 -7.37 -1.94 -23.23
C LEU A 51 -7.69 -0.65 -23.97
N GLN A 52 -8.52 -0.77 -25.00
CA GLN A 52 -9.01 0.36 -25.77
C GLN A 52 -10.43 0.68 -25.30
N LEU A 53 -10.57 1.74 -24.52
CA LEU A 53 -11.88 2.21 -24.07
C LEU A 53 -12.36 3.30 -25.03
N ARG A 54 -13.53 3.07 -25.61
CA ARG A 54 -14.13 3.92 -26.64
C ARG A 54 -15.57 4.24 -26.29
N ASN A 55 -16.00 5.43 -26.68
CA ASN A 55 -17.35 5.95 -26.45
C ASN A 55 -17.75 5.92 -24.96
N HIS A 56 -16.79 6.20 -24.08
CA HIS A 56 -17.01 6.09 -22.66
C HIS A 56 -17.67 7.35 -22.10
N TYR A 57 -18.95 7.28 -21.75
CA TYR A 57 -19.69 8.43 -21.20
C TYR A 57 -19.25 8.75 -19.77
N TYR A 58 -18.95 10.02 -19.51
CA TYR A 58 -18.50 10.53 -18.22
C TYR A 58 -19.15 11.88 -17.91
N THR A 59 -19.63 12.05 -16.69
CA THR A 59 -20.15 13.34 -16.21
C THR A 59 -19.05 14.07 -15.46
N LEU A 60 -18.73 15.29 -15.88
CA LEU A 60 -17.71 16.10 -15.21
C LEU A 60 -18.22 16.54 -13.83
N GLU A 61 -17.69 15.96 -12.75
CA GLU A 61 -18.20 16.25 -11.41
C GLU A 61 -17.58 17.49 -10.76
N ARG A 62 -16.40 17.91 -11.23
CA ARG A 62 -15.61 18.97 -10.59
C ARG A 62 -14.85 19.83 -11.59
N GLN A 63 -14.36 20.96 -11.08
CA GLN A 63 -13.40 21.81 -11.77
C GLN A 63 -11.97 21.48 -11.35
N GLY A 64 -11.01 21.74 -12.23
CA GLY A 64 -9.59 21.62 -11.94
C GLY A 64 -8.78 22.69 -12.66
N GLU A 65 -7.74 23.21 -12.00
CA GLU A 65 -6.95 24.32 -12.51
C GLU A 65 -5.77 23.90 -13.39
N ALA A 66 -5.24 22.70 -13.22
CA ALA A 66 -4.11 22.24 -14.02
C ALA A 66 -4.13 20.72 -14.10
N SER A 67 -3.53 20.19 -15.17
CA SER A 67 -3.11 18.80 -15.26
C SER A 67 -1.70 18.67 -14.67
N PRO A 68 -1.34 17.57 -13.96
CA PRO A 68 -2.23 16.53 -13.47
C PRO A 68 -3.18 17.06 -12.38
N CYS A 69 -4.49 16.81 -12.53
CA CYS A 69 -5.49 17.40 -11.65
C CYS A 69 -5.73 16.62 -10.35
N GLY A 70 -5.01 15.50 -10.14
CA GLY A 70 -5.07 14.67 -8.94
C GLY A 70 -6.40 13.93 -8.78
N TRP A 71 -6.52 13.24 -7.65
CA TRP A 71 -7.80 12.67 -7.21
C TRP A 71 -8.87 13.77 -7.07
N ASP A 72 -10.12 13.42 -7.33
CA ASP A 72 -11.25 14.34 -7.33
C ASP A 72 -11.96 14.41 -5.98
N TRP A 73 -11.58 13.62 -4.97
CA TRP A 73 -12.26 13.62 -3.67
C TRP A 73 -13.78 13.42 -3.77
N SER A 74 -14.28 12.84 -4.86
CA SER A 74 -15.70 12.58 -4.99
C SER A 74 -16.07 11.50 -3.95
N GLY A 75 -16.94 11.86 -2.99
CA GLY A 75 -17.45 10.92 -1.98
C GLY A 75 -18.36 9.84 -2.58
N ARG A 76 -18.73 9.99 -3.85
CA ARG A 76 -19.15 8.90 -4.72
C ARG A 76 -17.89 8.43 -5.41
N ARG A 77 -17.49 7.18 -5.11
CA ARG A 77 -16.56 6.31 -5.86
C ARG A 77 -15.88 7.07 -6.99
N GLY A 78 -14.59 7.36 -6.87
CA GLY A 78 -13.82 8.05 -7.89
C GLY A 78 -14.33 7.66 -9.27
N SER A 79 -15.05 8.59 -9.89
CA SER A 79 -15.50 8.47 -11.27
C SER A 79 -16.62 7.45 -11.60
N ASN A 80 -17.31 6.83 -10.62
CA ASN A 80 -18.39 5.86 -10.88
C ASN A 80 -18.00 4.87 -12.00
N PHE A 81 -16.77 4.35 -11.89
CA PHE A 81 -16.12 3.44 -12.85
C PHE A 81 -15.52 4.06 -14.13
N LYS A 82 -15.38 5.39 -14.23
CA LYS A 82 -15.03 6.11 -15.47
C LYS A 82 -14.44 7.50 -15.17
N PRO A 83 -13.19 7.84 -15.54
CA PRO A 83 -12.30 7.11 -16.41
C PRO A 83 -11.34 6.22 -15.61
N TYR A 84 -10.89 5.14 -16.25
CA TYR A 84 -9.91 4.23 -15.65
C TYR A 84 -8.64 4.99 -15.25
N GLN A 85 -8.11 4.65 -14.07
CA GLN A 85 -6.76 5.00 -13.62
C GLN A 85 -5.70 4.40 -14.58
N MET A 86 -4.44 4.83 -14.48
CA MET A 86 -3.33 4.33 -15.32
C MET A 86 -3.59 4.41 -16.84
N ARG A 87 -4.27 5.48 -17.27
CA ARG A 87 -4.49 5.76 -18.69
C ARG A 87 -3.15 5.92 -19.40
N MET A 88 -3.06 5.43 -20.63
CA MET A 88 -1.89 5.62 -21.48
C MET A 88 -1.76 7.11 -21.85
N PRO A 89 -0.66 7.79 -21.47
CA PRO A 89 -0.50 9.22 -21.74
C PRO A 89 -0.63 9.55 -23.23
N GLY A 90 -1.28 10.69 -23.52
CA GLY A 90 -1.49 11.18 -24.89
C GLY A 90 -2.63 10.52 -25.68
N THR A 91 -3.29 9.49 -25.13
CA THR A 91 -4.39 8.78 -25.82
C THR A 91 -5.78 9.36 -25.54
N LEU A 92 -5.94 10.18 -24.50
CA LEU A 92 -7.23 10.77 -24.14
C LEU A 92 -7.78 11.68 -25.24
N ARG A 93 -9.04 11.46 -25.60
CA ARG A 93 -9.86 12.35 -26.42
C ARG A 93 -11.17 12.60 -25.69
N VAL A 94 -11.50 13.87 -25.46
CA VAL A 94 -12.74 14.29 -24.81
C VAL A 94 -13.63 14.94 -25.85
N ARG A 95 -14.83 14.40 -26.04
CA ARG A 95 -15.81 14.91 -27.02
C ARG A 95 -17.15 15.21 -26.37
N SER A 96 -18.01 15.95 -27.06
CA SER A 96 -19.42 16.07 -26.66
C SER A 96 -20.07 14.69 -26.60
N SER A 97 -21.17 14.55 -25.87
CA SER A 97 -21.92 13.29 -25.76
C SER A 97 -22.36 12.73 -27.12
N GLU A 98 -22.62 13.61 -28.10
CA GLU A 98 -22.93 13.25 -29.50
C GLU A 98 -21.67 12.94 -30.34
N GLY A 99 -20.48 13.25 -29.82
CA GLY A 99 -19.20 13.08 -30.49
C GLY A 99 -18.88 14.11 -31.58
N LEU A 100 -19.64 15.22 -31.64
CA LEU A 100 -19.53 16.22 -32.71
C LEU A 100 -18.45 17.27 -32.46
N THR A 101 -18.15 17.55 -31.20
CA THR A 101 -17.13 18.53 -30.80
C THR A 101 -16.03 17.83 -30.03
N GLU A 102 -14.78 18.02 -30.44
CA GLU A 102 -13.61 17.63 -29.65
C GLU A 102 -13.15 18.82 -28.80
N TYR A 103 -12.97 18.57 -27.50
CA TYR A 103 -12.53 19.56 -26.53
C TYR A 103 -11.01 19.55 -26.42
N GLU A 104 -10.43 20.71 -26.10
CA GLU A 104 -8.98 20.89 -26.03
C GLU A 104 -8.50 20.75 -24.58
N GLN A 105 -7.43 19.96 -24.42
CA GLN A 105 -6.74 19.76 -23.15
C GLN A 105 -6.17 21.09 -22.61
N ASP A 106 -6.22 21.27 -21.30
CA ASP A 106 -5.75 22.44 -20.52
C ASP A 106 -6.42 23.78 -20.90
N LYS A 107 -7.38 23.76 -21.84
CA LYS A 107 -8.25 24.87 -22.23
C LYS A 107 -9.69 24.63 -21.81
N ASP A 108 -10.24 23.46 -22.13
CA ASP A 108 -11.62 23.09 -21.82
C ASP A 108 -11.71 22.15 -20.62
N TYR A 109 -10.72 21.27 -20.47
CA TYR A 109 -10.63 20.31 -19.37
C TYR A 109 -9.18 20.14 -18.91
N VAL A 110 -9.02 19.67 -17.67
CA VAL A 110 -7.75 19.16 -17.15
C VAL A 110 -7.93 17.70 -16.74
N PHE A 111 -6.84 16.95 -16.64
CA PHE A 111 -6.91 15.51 -16.41
C PHE A 111 -5.75 15.02 -15.56
N ASP A 112 -5.84 13.77 -15.14
CA ASP A 112 -4.76 13.03 -14.51
C ASP A 112 -4.73 11.61 -15.11
N ASP A 113 -3.62 11.20 -15.71
CA ASP A 113 -3.51 9.86 -16.29
C ASP A 113 -3.35 8.78 -15.23
N TYR A 114 -2.74 9.11 -14.09
CA TYR A 114 -2.56 8.18 -13.00
C TYR A 114 -3.89 7.91 -12.30
N TRP A 115 -4.58 8.97 -11.88
CA TRP A 115 -5.88 8.86 -11.21
C TRP A 115 -7.06 8.64 -12.16
N GLY A 116 -6.82 8.74 -13.47
CA GLY A 116 -7.87 8.63 -14.49
C GLY A 116 -8.81 9.84 -14.53
N SER A 117 -8.71 10.79 -13.60
CA SER A 117 -9.68 11.88 -13.44
C SER A 117 -9.67 12.85 -14.63
N VAL A 118 -10.85 13.41 -14.94
CA VAL A 118 -11.05 14.49 -15.91
C VAL A 118 -11.95 15.53 -15.26
N LYS A 119 -11.55 16.80 -15.29
CA LYS A 119 -12.26 17.90 -14.63
C LYS A 119 -12.46 19.05 -15.61
N ALA A 120 -13.56 19.77 -15.48
CA ALA A 120 -13.79 20.98 -16.27
C ALA A 120 -12.73 22.05 -15.91
N LYS A 121 -12.14 22.71 -16.90
CA LYS A 121 -11.19 23.80 -16.67
C LYS A 121 -11.99 25.10 -16.45
N PRO A 122 -11.75 25.88 -15.38
CA PRO A 122 -12.39 27.19 -15.22
C PRO A 122 -12.13 28.09 -16.42
N GLY A 123 -13.20 28.70 -16.95
CA GLY A 123 -13.17 29.52 -18.17
C GLY A 123 -13.19 28.75 -19.49
N GLY A 124 -13.12 27.42 -19.46
CA GLY A 124 -13.23 26.54 -20.62
C GLY A 124 -14.67 26.40 -21.14
N ARG A 125 -14.83 25.69 -22.28
CA ARG A 125 -16.15 25.42 -22.86
C ARG A 125 -17.00 24.42 -22.05
N LEU A 126 -16.36 23.58 -21.25
CA LEU A 126 -17.00 22.56 -20.43
C LEU A 126 -17.33 23.08 -19.02
N LYS A 127 -18.40 22.55 -18.43
CA LYS A 127 -18.88 22.86 -17.08
C LYS A 127 -19.08 21.59 -16.26
N VAL A 128 -19.11 21.77 -14.94
CA VAL A 128 -19.54 20.72 -14.02
C VAL A 128 -20.98 20.34 -14.35
N GLY A 129 -21.23 19.03 -14.45
CA GLY A 129 -22.51 18.43 -14.86
C GLY A 129 -22.58 18.09 -16.36
N ASP A 130 -21.68 18.59 -17.20
CA ASP A 130 -21.65 18.22 -18.61
C ASP A 130 -21.30 16.73 -18.76
N ILE A 131 -21.98 16.06 -19.69
CA ILE A 131 -21.70 14.68 -20.08
C ILE A 131 -20.81 14.71 -21.32
N VAL A 132 -19.64 14.11 -21.20
CA VAL A 132 -18.65 13.99 -22.27
C VAL A 132 -18.48 12.54 -22.68
N ARG A 133 -17.98 12.34 -23.90
CA ARG A 133 -17.56 11.04 -24.42
C ARG A 133 -16.05 10.96 -24.42
N LEU A 134 -15.50 9.92 -23.81
CA LEU A 134 -14.07 9.69 -23.68
C LEU A 134 -13.63 8.51 -24.53
N ASP A 135 -12.56 8.71 -25.31
CA ASP A 135 -11.79 7.63 -25.94
C ASP A 135 -10.37 7.68 -25.40
N TYR A 136 -9.84 6.54 -24.95
CA TYR A 136 -8.48 6.44 -24.43
C TYR A 136 -8.02 4.99 -24.30
N ASP A 137 -6.71 4.79 -24.24
CA ASP A 137 -6.12 3.48 -23.98
C ASP A 137 -5.69 3.37 -22.52
N VAL A 138 -5.73 2.17 -21.97
CA VAL A 138 -5.41 1.89 -20.57
C VAL A 138 -4.39 0.77 -20.51
N TYR A 139 -3.33 0.99 -19.74
CA TYR A 139 -2.42 -0.08 -19.39
C TYR A 139 -3.10 -1.03 -18.40
N THR A 140 -2.94 -2.33 -18.60
CA THR A 140 -3.27 -3.33 -17.58
C THR A 140 -1.99 -3.79 -16.86
N CYS A 141 -2.16 -4.49 -15.76
CA CYS A 141 -1.09 -5.18 -15.04
C CYS A 141 -1.52 -6.62 -14.77
N ARG A 142 -0.57 -7.49 -14.43
CA ARG A 142 -0.87 -8.89 -14.10
C ARG A 142 0.18 -9.49 -13.17
N TYR A 143 -0.21 -10.53 -12.45
CA TYR A 143 0.74 -11.44 -11.81
C TYR A 143 1.07 -12.62 -12.73
N ILE A 144 2.30 -13.12 -12.60
CA ILE A 144 2.75 -14.37 -13.21
C ILE A 144 3.47 -15.15 -12.12
N LEU A 145 3.08 -16.40 -11.91
CA LEU A 145 3.85 -17.30 -11.05
C LEU A 145 4.87 -18.06 -11.90
N ILE A 146 6.11 -18.08 -11.44
CA ILE A 146 7.15 -18.94 -12.00
C ILE A 146 7.16 -20.21 -11.17
N CYS A 147 6.85 -21.34 -11.81
CA CYS A 147 6.70 -22.62 -11.15
C CYS A 147 7.64 -23.67 -11.75
N VAL A 148 7.94 -24.70 -10.96
CA VAL A 148 8.55 -25.95 -11.41
C VAL A 148 7.57 -27.10 -11.17
N ASP A 149 7.32 -27.91 -12.19
CA ASP A 149 6.38 -29.02 -12.09
C ASP A 149 6.98 -30.32 -11.56
N ALA A 150 6.14 -31.35 -11.42
CA ALA A 150 6.53 -32.69 -10.98
C ALA A 150 7.49 -33.44 -11.94
N GLU A 151 7.70 -32.93 -13.16
CA GLU A 151 8.69 -33.40 -14.12
C GLU A 151 9.98 -32.55 -14.12
N GLY A 152 10.04 -31.48 -13.32
CA GLY A 152 11.18 -30.56 -13.25
C GLY A 152 11.20 -29.50 -14.36
N ARG A 153 10.11 -29.31 -15.11
CA ARG A 153 10.00 -28.28 -16.15
C ARG A 153 9.53 -26.97 -15.55
N PHE A 154 10.10 -25.86 -15.99
CA PHE A 154 9.60 -24.55 -15.57
C PHE A 154 8.41 -24.10 -16.40
N ARG A 155 7.51 -23.37 -15.74
CA ARG A 155 6.28 -22.84 -16.33
C ARG A 155 6.06 -21.42 -15.83
N ALA A 156 5.63 -20.52 -16.71
CA ALA A 156 5.04 -19.24 -16.34
C ALA A 156 3.52 -19.41 -16.30
N VAL A 157 2.92 -19.26 -15.12
CA VAL A 157 1.48 -19.35 -14.90
C VAL A 157 0.92 -17.94 -14.82
N GLU A 158 0.21 -17.53 -15.87
CA GLU A 158 -0.32 -16.18 -16.01
C GLU A 158 -1.59 -16.02 -15.18
N GLY A 159 -1.67 -14.94 -14.40
CA GLY A 159 -2.89 -14.51 -13.75
C GLY A 159 -3.82 -13.76 -14.69
N ASP A 160 -5.04 -13.55 -14.23
CA ASP A 160 -5.97 -12.68 -14.93
C ASP A 160 -5.46 -11.23 -14.85
N TRP A 161 -5.69 -10.48 -15.92
CA TRP A 161 -5.50 -9.03 -15.97
C TRP A 161 -6.83 -8.30 -15.74
N ARG A 162 -7.95 -9.01 -15.87
CA ARG A 162 -9.28 -8.56 -15.48
C ARG A 162 -9.48 -8.87 -14.00
N TYR A 163 -10.28 -8.04 -13.36
CA TYR A 163 -10.90 -8.37 -12.09
C TYR A 163 -12.41 -8.40 -12.29
N GLY A 164 -13.08 -9.35 -11.65
CA GLY A 164 -14.54 -9.59 -11.62
C GLY A 164 -15.43 -8.75 -12.56
N ASP A 165 -15.62 -7.46 -12.24
CA ASP A 165 -16.30 -6.50 -13.11
C ASP A 165 -15.30 -5.58 -13.85
N GLU A 166 -15.56 -5.34 -15.14
CA GLU A 166 -14.75 -4.48 -16.01
C GLU A 166 -14.85 -2.99 -15.66
N THR A 167 -15.13 -2.65 -14.41
CA THR A 167 -15.48 -1.28 -14.02
C THR A 167 -14.53 -0.72 -12.98
N ASN A 168 -13.77 -1.58 -12.28
CA ASN A 168 -12.70 -1.18 -11.37
C ASN A 168 -11.31 -1.65 -11.84
N LEU A 169 -10.29 -0.80 -11.68
CA LEU A 169 -8.89 -1.24 -11.60
C LEU A 169 -8.67 -1.95 -10.26
N LEU A 170 -9.34 -3.08 -10.09
CA LEU A 170 -8.99 -4.00 -9.04
C LEU A 170 -7.77 -4.73 -9.55
N LEU A 171 -6.66 -4.36 -8.94
CA LEU A 171 -5.37 -4.93 -9.23
C LEU A 171 -5.46 -6.46 -9.18
N PRO A 172 -4.77 -7.15 -10.09
CA PRO A 172 -4.93 -8.58 -10.31
C PRO A 172 -4.67 -9.36 -9.01
N ASP A 173 -5.43 -10.43 -8.80
CA ASP A 173 -5.07 -11.41 -7.77
C ASP A 173 -3.89 -12.27 -8.25
N LEU A 174 -3.18 -12.89 -7.29
CA LEU A 174 -2.20 -13.92 -7.64
C LEU A 174 -2.90 -15.10 -8.33
N PRO A 175 -2.35 -15.66 -9.43
CA PRO A 175 -2.94 -16.85 -10.01
C PRO A 175 -2.86 -18.02 -9.04
N VAL A 176 -3.80 -18.95 -9.17
CA VAL A 176 -3.78 -20.19 -8.40
C VAL A 176 -2.62 -21.05 -8.91
N PRO A 177 -1.67 -21.46 -8.05
CA PRO A 177 -0.60 -22.36 -8.45
C PRO A 177 -1.17 -23.70 -8.94
N PRO A 178 -0.62 -24.31 -10.01
CA PRO A 178 -1.00 -25.67 -10.41
C PRO A 178 -0.78 -26.66 -9.26
N HIS A 179 -1.70 -27.61 -9.08
CA HIS A 179 -1.63 -28.60 -8.00
C HIS A 179 -0.35 -29.47 -8.06
N ASP A 180 0.23 -29.62 -9.25
CA ASP A 180 1.43 -30.41 -9.56
C ASP A 180 2.71 -29.56 -9.64
N ALA A 181 2.68 -28.29 -9.22
CA ALA A 181 3.84 -27.40 -9.34
C ALA A 181 4.20 -26.65 -8.04
N ALA A 182 5.49 -26.54 -7.78
CA ALA A 182 6.05 -25.71 -6.71
C ALA A 182 6.31 -24.30 -7.23
N VAL A 183 5.89 -23.29 -6.49
CA VAL A 183 6.10 -21.88 -6.85
C VAL A 183 7.51 -21.44 -6.46
N LEU A 184 8.24 -20.86 -7.42
CA LEU A 184 9.56 -20.26 -7.22
C LEU A 184 9.44 -18.76 -6.91
N ALA A 185 8.72 -18.03 -7.76
CA ALA A 185 8.59 -16.59 -7.67
C ALA A 185 7.19 -16.13 -8.06
N SER A 186 6.78 -15.01 -7.47
CA SER A 186 5.70 -14.19 -7.99
C SER A 186 6.31 -13.04 -8.77
N VAL A 187 5.87 -12.84 -10.01
CA VAL A 187 6.31 -11.74 -10.88
C VAL A 187 5.14 -10.82 -11.13
N PHE A 188 5.21 -9.60 -10.62
CA PHE A 188 4.27 -8.54 -10.96
C PHE A 188 4.75 -7.84 -12.23
N VAL A 189 3.95 -7.87 -13.30
CA VAL A 189 4.22 -7.10 -14.52
C VAL A 189 3.38 -5.82 -14.47
N PRO A 190 4.00 -4.65 -14.19
CA PRO A 190 3.28 -3.41 -14.01
C PRO A 190 2.77 -2.82 -15.33
N TRP A 191 1.99 -1.76 -15.21
CA TRP A 191 1.39 -1.00 -16.30
C TRP A 191 2.42 -0.44 -17.27
N GLY A 192 2.35 -0.85 -18.54
CA GLY A 192 3.26 -0.35 -19.58
C GLY A 192 4.72 -0.75 -19.35
N ALA A 193 4.97 -1.82 -18.58
CA ALA A 193 6.32 -2.29 -18.29
C ALA A 193 6.99 -2.87 -19.54
N GLU A 194 8.23 -2.45 -19.80
CA GLU A 194 9.11 -3.06 -20.81
C GLU A 194 10.10 -4.05 -20.20
N ALA A 195 10.22 -4.04 -18.86
CA ALA A 195 11.10 -4.91 -18.10
C ALA A 195 10.54 -5.19 -16.70
N VAL A 196 10.96 -6.31 -16.13
CA VAL A 196 10.77 -6.64 -14.72
C VAL A 196 12.11 -6.71 -14.01
N TYR A 197 12.13 -6.26 -12.76
CA TYR A 197 13.35 -6.16 -11.97
C TYR A 197 13.28 -7.01 -10.69
N GLU A 198 14.45 -7.49 -10.27
CA GLU A 198 14.66 -7.86 -8.89
C GLU A 198 15.00 -6.61 -8.07
N ARG A 199 14.70 -6.67 -6.77
CA ARG A 199 15.03 -5.56 -5.87
C ARG A 199 16.55 -5.33 -5.87
N GLN A 200 16.94 -4.13 -6.26
CA GLN A 200 18.35 -3.74 -6.27
C GLN A 200 18.47 -2.25 -6.08
N SER A 201 19.53 -1.82 -5.38
CA SER A 201 19.91 -0.42 -5.32
C SER A 201 21.41 -0.27 -5.52
N LEU A 202 21.81 0.73 -6.29
CA LEU A 202 23.19 1.01 -6.67
C LEU A 202 23.50 2.48 -6.40
N VAL A 203 24.73 2.77 -5.98
CA VAL A 203 25.25 4.14 -5.86
C VAL A 203 26.40 4.36 -6.84
N GLU A 204 26.37 5.50 -7.53
CA GLU A 204 27.49 6.07 -8.25
C GLU A 204 27.88 7.38 -7.56
N TYR A 205 29.16 7.71 -7.49
CA TYR A 205 29.61 8.94 -6.86
C TYR A 205 30.69 9.66 -7.67
N LYS A 206 30.93 10.92 -7.31
CA LYS A 206 32.06 11.70 -7.82
C LYS A 206 32.96 12.10 -6.65
N GLU A 207 34.25 11.82 -6.78
CA GLU A 207 35.27 12.39 -5.91
C GLU A 207 35.44 13.88 -6.20
N THR A 208 35.84 14.63 -5.16
CA THR A 208 35.85 16.09 -5.10
C THR A 208 36.82 16.74 -6.10
N ASP A 209 37.78 15.99 -6.64
CA ASP A 209 38.82 16.43 -7.57
C ASP A 209 38.42 16.34 -9.07
N GLY A 210 37.35 15.61 -9.39
CA GLY A 210 36.57 15.73 -10.61
C GLY A 210 37.23 15.27 -11.91
N ARG A 211 36.62 14.26 -12.56
CA ARG A 211 36.20 14.31 -13.98
C ARG A 211 35.24 13.17 -14.38
N ALA A 212 35.27 12.01 -13.71
CA ALA A 212 34.38 10.88 -14.02
C ALA A 212 33.53 10.46 -12.81
N TRP A 213 32.30 9.99 -13.06
CA TRP A 213 31.53 9.22 -12.07
C TRP A 213 32.26 7.89 -11.83
N GLN A 214 32.53 7.56 -10.58
CA GLN A 214 32.98 6.24 -10.16
C GLN A 214 31.79 5.50 -9.58
N THR A 215 31.52 4.28 -10.05
CA THR A 215 30.53 3.40 -9.40
C THR A 215 31.12 2.96 -8.06
N THR A 216 30.37 3.06 -6.95
CA THR A 216 30.79 2.40 -5.71
C THR A 216 30.69 0.90 -5.93
N LYS A 217 31.76 0.26 -6.42
CA LYS A 217 31.82 -1.20 -6.38
C LYS A 217 31.76 -1.60 -4.90
N GLY A 218 30.62 -2.13 -4.47
CA GLY A 218 30.44 -2.69 -3.13
C GLY A 218 29.50 -1.95 -2.17
N PHE A 219 28.86 -0.84 -2.55
CA PHE A 219 27.77 -0.27 -1.73
C PHE A 219 26.41 -0.69 -2.29
N GLU A 220 26.00 -1.89 -1.94
CA GLU A 220 24.65 -2.39 -2.15
C GLU A 220 23.87 -2.32 -0.84
N TRP A 221 22.62 -1.91 -0.93
CA TRP A 221 21.67 -2.02 0.17
C TRP A 221 20.31 -2.41 -0.39
N GLU A 222 19.55 -3.14 0.41
CA GLU A 222 18.17 -3.42 0.08
C GLU A 222 17.30 -2.31 0.65
N CYS A 223 16.50 -1.68 -0.20
CA CYS A 223 15.42 -0.81 0.25
C CYS A 223 14.10 -1.29 -0.32
N ARG A 224 13.06 -1.19 0.48
CA ARG A 224 11.72 -1.50 0.04
C ARG A 224 11.19 -0.38 -0.85
N HIS A 225 10.72 -0.74 -2.04
CA HIS A 225 10.13 0.19 -2.99
C HIS A 225 8.62 -0.04 -3.06
N LEU A 226 7.82 0.99 -2.80
CA LEU A 226 6.36 0.93 -2.99
C LEU A 226 5.93 1.29 -4.42
N ASP A 227 6.85 1.84 -5.23
CA ASP A 227 6.69 2.11 -6.66
C ASP A 227 7.09 0.88 -7.49
N TRP A 228 6.72 0.85 -8.76
CA TRP A 228 7.02 -0.21 -9.71
C TRP A 228 8.05 0.23 -10.76
N ARG A 229 8.38 1.52 -10.81
CA ARG A 229 9.36 2.08 -11.74
C ARG A 229 10.77 2.07 -11.14
N PRO A 230 11.80 1.73 -11.92
CA PRO A 230 13.16 2.10 -11.57
C PRO A 230 13.27 3.62 -11.43
N ARG A 231 14.07 4.08 -10.46
CA ARG A 231 14.27 5.51 -10.22
C ARG A 231 15.77 5.82 -10.16
N THR A 232 16.10 7.03 -10.59
CA THR A 232 17.43 7.60 -10.46
C THR A 232 17.34 8.90 -9.68
N TYR A 233 18.11 9.00 -8.61
CA TYR A 233 18.19 10.16 -7.73
C TYR A 233 19.58 10.78 -7.80
N GLU A 234 19.68 12.09 -7.64
CA GLU A 234 20.91 12.76 -7.23
C GLU A 234 20.74 13.22 -5.78
N VAL A 235 21.66 12.81 -4.90
CA VAL A 235 21.68 13.15 -3.49
C VAL A 235 22.92 13.97 -3.19
N GLU A 236 22.74 15.14 -2.59
CA GLU A 236 23.81 16.10 -2.31
C GLU A 236 23.79 16.52 -0.85
N SER A 237 24.94 16.50 -0.17
CA SER A 237 25.07 17.01 1.19
C SER A 237 24.89 18.53 1.22
N CYS A 238 23.99 19.05 2.07
CA CYS A 238 24.00 20.47 2.40
C CYS A 238 25.21 20.73 3.31
N GLY A 239 26.26 21.39 2.80
CA GLY A 239 27.34 21.85 3.67
C GLY A 239 26.81 22.73 4.80
N GLU A 240 27.46 22.71 5.96
CA GLU A 240 27.05 23.43 7.18
C GLU A 240 26.85 24.94 6.94
N ASP A 241 27.53 25.52 5.94
CA ASP A 241 27.58 26.98 5.71
C ASP A 241 26.58 27.54 4.68
N LYS A 242 25.77 26.71 3.99
CA LYS A 242 24.79 27.23 3.01
C LYS A 242 23.47 27.59 3.69
N VAL A 243 23.50 28.69 4.45
CA VAL A 243 22.37 29.38 5.08
C VAL A 243 21.46 29.99 3.99
N GLY A 244 20.65 29.15 3.37
CA GLY A 244 19.64 29.56 2.37
C GLY A 244 18.50 28.54 2.15
N CYS A 245 18.60 27.33 2.73
CA CYS A 245 17.59 26.26 2.60
C CYS A 245 16.46 26.33 3.65
N SER A 246 16.26 27.47 4.32
CA SER A 246 15.40 27.60 5.51
C SER A 246 14.01 28.18 5.20
N LYS A 247 13.19 27.52 4.37
CA LYS A 247 11.74 27.84 4.27
C LYS A 247 10.82 26.63 3.98
N ALA A 248 11.15 25.42 4.43
CA ALA A 248 10.20 24.31 4.45
C ALA A 248 9.75 24.06 5.91
N GLY A 249 8.52 24.49 6.22
CA GLY A 249 7.95 24.52 7.57
C GLY A 249 7.45 23.16 8.04
N SER A 250 8.26 22.48 8.84
CA SER A 250 7.84 21.36 9.68
C SER A 250 8.29 21.67 11.11
N SER A 251 7.33 21.81 12.02
CA SER A 251 7.51 22.31 13.39
C SER A 251 7.99 21.28 14.41
N ASP A 252 8.21 20.02 14.01
CA ASP A 252 8.35 18.91 14.99
C ASP A 252 9.77 18.30 15.07
N SER A 253 10.81 18.98 14.58
CA SER A 253 12.18 18.42 14.63
C SER A 253 12.90 18.73 15.96
N THR A 254 12.64 17.96 17.01
CA THR A 254 13.45 17.93 18.25
C THR A 254 14.78 17.17 18.09
N ASN A 255 15.08 16.62 16.91
CA ASN A 255 16.36 15.97 16.62
C ASN A 255 17.44 16.99 16.22
N ALA A 256 18.00 17.65 17.23
CA ALA A 256 19.16 18.54 17.11
C ALA A 256 20.41 17.75 16.66
N GLY A 257 20.83 17.93 15.41
CA GLY A 257 22.09 17.38 14.88
C GLY A 257 21.97 16.52 13.61
N GLY A 258 20.77 16.30 13.09
CA GLY A 258 20.59 15.61 11.81
C GLY A 258 21.07 16.47 10.64
N GLY A 259 22.11 16.04 9.94
CA GLY A 259 22.50 16.65 8.66
C GLY A 259 21.32 16.70 7.68
N LYS A 260 21.33 17.66 6.76
CA LYS A 260 20.33 17.77 5.69
C LYS A 260 20.96 17.39 4.36
N VAL A 261 20.17 16.76 3.50
CA VAL A 261 20.57 16.45 2.13
C VAL A 261 19.55 16.99 1.14
N VAL A 262 19.99 17.36 -0.05
CA VAL A 262 19.11 17.68 -1.17
C VAL A 262 18.97 16.43 -2.04
N VAL A 263 17.74 15.98 -2.22
CA VAL A 263 17.39 14.87 -3.11
C VAL A 263 16.73 15.43 -4.36
N ARG A 264 17.26 15.09 -5.54
CA ARG A 264 16.66 15.38 -6.85
C ARG A 264 16.36 14.06 -7.53
N THR A 265 15.27 14.00 -8.27
CA THR A 265 14.93 12.83 -9.10
C THR A 265 15.14 13.18 -10.56
N ALA A 266 15.63 12.22 -11.36
CA ALA A 266 15.82 12.43 -12.80
C ALA A 266 14.49 12.76 -13.48
N ASP A 267 13.43 12.05 -13.10
CA ASP A 267 12.06 12.22 -13.58
C ASP A 267 11.12 12.47 -12.40
N CYS A 268 10.12 13.34 -12.59
CA CYS A 268 9.07 13.56 -11.61
C CYS A 268 8.15 12.31 -11.44
N ALA A 269 7.21 12.36 -10.50
CA ALA A 269 6.39 11.19 -10.16
C ALA A 269 5.64 10.61 -11.38
N TYR A 270 5.13 11.49 -12.28
CA TYR A 270 4.31 11.12 -13.45
C TYR A 270 4.62 11.90 -14.75
N GLY A 271 5.81 12.44 -14.91
CA GLY A 271 6.17 13.20 -16.11
C GLY A 271 7.66 13.11 -16.43
N SER A 272 8.02 13.60 -17.60
CA SER A 272 9.41 13.69 -18.06
C SER A 272 10.12 14.94 -17.56
N ALA A 273 9.46 15.74 -16.72
CA ALA A 273 10.07 16.93 -16.13
C ALA A 273 11.09 16.53 -15.07
N ALA A 274 12.25 17.18 -15.08
CA ALA A 274 13.26 16.96 -14.07
C ALA A 274 12.72 17.28 -12.67
N GLY A 275 12.97 16.39 -11.71
CA GLY A 275 12.54 16.55 -10.34
C GLY A 275 13.21 17.76 -9.68
N ARG A 276 12.41 18.58 -8.97
CA ARG A 276 12.94 19.66 -8.14
C ARG A 276 13.77 19.09 -6.98
N GLY A 277 14.73 19.86 -6.48
CA GLY A 277 15.49 19.51 -5.28
C GLY A 277 14.63 19.60 -4.04
N LEU A 278 14.52 18.49 -3.32
CA LEU A 278 13.78 18.36 -2.07
C LEU A 278 14.79 18.23 -0.92
N VAL A 279 14.72 19.14 0.04
CA VAL A 279 15.56 19.07 1.25
C VAL A 279 14.98 18.01 2.18
N GLN A 280 15.75 16.99 2.50
CA GLN A 280 15.35 15.89 3.38
C GLN A 280 16.23 15.85 4.63
N PRO A 281 15.64 15.72 5.82
CA PRO A 281 16.39 15.48 7.03
C PRO A 281 16.88 14.02 7.09
N LEU A 282 17.96 13.79 7.83
CA LEU A 282 18.30 12.43 8.27
C LEU A 282 17.39 12.01 9.43
N ASN A 283 16.92 10.76 9.40
CA ASN A 283 16.24 10.15 10.53
C ASN A 283 17.24 9.79 11.65
N GLY A 284 16.74 9.28 12.79
CA GLY A 284 17.59 8.90 13.94
C GLY A 284 18.65 7.83 13.60
N ASN A 285 18.38 7.00 12.59
CA ASN A 285 19.30 5.96 12.11
C ASN A 285 20.34 6.50 11.11
N GLY A 286 20.29 7.79 10.77
CA GLY A 286 21.16 8.39 9.77
C GLY A 286 20.81 8.00 8.33
N GLU A 287 19.56 7.60 8.08
CA GLU A 287 19.03 7.36 6.75
C GLU A 287 18.31 8.61 6.24
N VAL A 288 18.22 8.73 4.91
CA VAL A 288 17.42 9.76 4.25
C VAL A 288 16.35 9.11 3.38
N ASP A 289 15.12 9.60 3.45
CA ASP A 289 14.09 9.29 2.45
C ASP A 289 14.48 9.88 1.09
N LEU A 290 14.18 9.14 0.02
CA LEU A 290 14.39 9.55 -1.37
C LEU A 290 13.04 9.82 -2.06
N PRO A 291 12.37 10.95 -1.77
CA PRO A 291 11.09 11.27 -2.40
C PRO A 291 11.27 11.63 -3.88
N VAL A 292 10.19 11.42 -4.63
CA VAL A 292 10.05 11.94 -5.99
C VAL A 292 9.28 13.25 -5.93
N ALA A 293 9.72 14.27 -6.66
CA ALA A 293 8.98 15.52 -6.75
C ALA A 293 7.78 15.36 -7.69
N ARG A 294 6.62 15.89 -7.30
CA ARG A 294 5.52 16.19 -8.21
C ARG A 294 5.81 17.45 -9.01
N GLU A 295 5.05 17.69 -10.07
CA GLU A 295 5.16 18.92 -10.88
C GLU A 295 4.89 20.21 -10.08
N ASP A 296 3.98 20.12 -9.11
CA ASP A 296 3.68 21.19 -8.13
C ASP A 296 4.81 21.38 -7.08
N GLY A 297 5.80 20.49 -7.04
CA GLY A 297 6.92 20.50 -6.11
C GLY A 297 6.67 19.77 -4.78
N LEU A 298 5.51 19.15 -4.59
CA LEU A 298 5.25 18.33 -3.40
C LEU A 298 6.03 17.01 -3.47
N PRO A 299 6.57 16.54 -2.34
CA PRO A 299 7.27 15.26 -2.27
C PRO A 299 6.30 14.07 -2.28
N VAL A 300 6.73 12.97 -2.88
CA VAL A 300 6.04 11.67 -2.88
C VAL A 300 6.99 10.61 -2.37
N TYR A 301 6.61 9.93 -1.29
CA TYR A 301 7.48 9.03 -0.55
C TYR A 301 7.17 7.56 -0.85
N TRP A 302 7.89 6.96 -1.79
CA TRP A 302 7.75 5.54 -2.16
C TRP A 302 8.52 4.56 -1.26
N ARG A 303 8.79 4.96 0.00
CA ARG A 303 9.56 4.22 1.02
C ARG A 303 11.01 3.89 0.66
N VAL A 304 11.55 4.53 -0.37
CA VAL A 304 12.97 4.41 -0.71
C VAL A 304 13.78 5.20 0.32
N ARG A 305 14.61 4.50 1.10
CA ARG A 305 15.53 5.09 2.09
C ARG A 305 16.96 4.74 1.75
N LEU A 306 17.84 5.73 1.83
CA LEU A 306 19.28 5.58 1.64
C LEU A 306 19.98 5.66 3.01
N PRO A 307 20.76 4.64 3.43
CA PRO A 307 21.56 4.69 4.66
C PRO A 307 22.76 5.65 4.53
N TRP A 308 22.45 6.95 4.48
CA TRP A 308 23.39 8.03 4.14
C TRP A 308 24.59 8.10 5.07
N ARG A 309 24.40 7.93 6.39
CA ARG A 309 25.52 7.94 7.35
C ARG A 309 26.49 6.79 7.10
N ARG A 310 25.99 5.59 6.78
CA ARG A 310 26.82 4.45 6.40
C ARG A 310 27.57 4.73 5.10
N LEU A 311 26.88 5.28 4.11
CA LEU A 311 27.50 5.67 2.84
C LEU A 311 28.63 6.70 3.04
N LEU A 312 28.43 7.71 3.90
CA LEU A 312 29.49 8.67 4.23
C LEU A 312 30.64 8.05 5.03
N ALA A 313 30.39 7.03 5.87
CA ALA A 313 31.45 6.33 6.58
C ALA A 313 32.35 5.55 5.62
N ASP A 314 31.75 4.89 4.63
CA ASP A 314 32.47 4.14 3.59
C ASP A 314 33.16 5.08 2.58
N PHE A 315 32.57 6.26 2.34
CA PHE A 315 33.07 7.26 1.38
C PHE A 315 33.08 8.69 1.99
N PRO A 316 34.03 9.02 2.88
CA PRO A 316 34.03 10.30 3.62
C PRO A 316 34.14 11.57 2.74
N GLN A 317 34.73 11.43 1.56
CA GLN A 317 34.85 12.52 0.58
C GLN A 317 33.59 12.71 -0.26
N LEU A 318 32.59 11.85 -0.11
CA LEU A 318 31.33 11.95 -0.84
C LEU A 318 30.62 13.26 -0.51
N ARG A 319 30.28 14.02 -1.55
CA ARG A 319 29.42 15.21 -1.46
C ARG A 319 28.18 15.09 -2.32
N LYS A 320 28.29 14.35 -3.43
CA LYS A 320 27.19 14.08 -4.36
C LYS A 320 27.20 12.60 -4.77
N ALA A 321 26.05 11.96 -4.66
CA ALA A 321 25.79 10.60 -5.11
C ALA A 321 24.69 10.60 -6.17
N LYS A 322 24.76 9.65 -7.10
CA LYS A 322 23.68 9.26 -7.98
C LYS A 322 23.23 7.88 -7.54
N VAL A 323 21.95 7.74 -7.27
CA VAL A 323 21.37 6.55 -6.65
C VAL A 323 20.38 5.96 -7.63
N HIS A 324 20.60 4.71 -8.02
CA HIS A 324 19.70 3.94 -8.86
C HIS A 324 18.96 2.95 -7.99
N THR A 325 17.63 2.94 -8.07
CA THR A 325 16.81 1.97 -7.34
C THR A 325 15.91 1.22 -8.31
N PHE A 326 15.81 -0.08 -8.09
CA PHE A 326 15.02 -1.01 -8.88
C PHE A 326 13.99 -1.68 -7.96
N PRO A 327 12.70 -1.63 -8.31
CA PRO A 327 11.64 -2.22 -7.50
C PRO A 327 11.65 -3.75 -7.59
N ALA A 328 11.05 -4.39 -6.59
CA ALA A 328 10.86 -5.83 -6.56
C ALA A 328 9.65 -6.24 -7.42
N ASN A 329 9.82 -6.32 -8.74
CA ASN A 329 8.79 -6.95 -9.60
C ASN A 329 8.86 -8.47 -9.49
N ILE A 330 10.06 -9.02 -9.33
CA ILE A 330 10.34 -10.44 -9.14
C ILE A 330 10.49 -10.69 -7.64
N MET A 331 9.52 -11.37 -7.06
CA MET A 331 9.44 -11.64 -5.61
C MET A 331 9.66 -13.12 -5.35
N ASP A 332 10.72 -13.43 -4.59
CA ASP A 332 11.08 -14.80 -4.23
C ASP A 332 10.13 -15.35 -3.16
N VAL A 333 9.42 -16.41 -3.52
CA VAL A 333 8.43 -17.07 -2.65
C VAL A 333 8.76 -18.54 -2.40
N ARG A 334 9.99 -18.97 -2.73
CA ARG A 334 10.44 -20.34 -2.47
C ARG A 334 10.29 -20.66 -0.98
N GLY A 335 9.64 -21.78 -0.70
CA GLY A 335 9.44 -22.28 0.67
C GLY A 335 8.38 -21.54 1.46
N ARG A 336 7.64 -20.63 0.82
CA ARG A 336 6.58 -19.85 1.47
C ARG A 336 5.22 -20.39 1.10
N GLU A 337 4.34 -20.40 2.08
CA GLU A 337 2.92 -20.62 1.87
C GLU A 337 2.26 -19.27 1.53
N LEU A 338 1.58 -19.20 0.38
CA LEU A 338 0.97 -17.96 -0.14
C LEU A 338 -0.50 -17.79 0.29
N THR A 339 -0.95 -18.58 1.27
CA THR A 339 -2.34 -18.58 1.73
C THR A 339 -2.62 -17.42 2.68
N ILE A 340 -3.90 -17.02 2.78
CA ILE A 340 -4.36 -16.09 3.82
C ILE A 340 -4.06 -16.64 5.22
N GLY A 341 -4.14 -17.98 5.39
CA GLY A 341 -3.89 -18.60 6.67
C GLY A 341 -2.46 -18.47 7.17
N ALA A 342 -1.47 -18.59 6.28
CA ALA A 342 -0.07 -18.33 6.63
C ALA A 342 0.14 -16.86 6.97
N ALA A 343 -0.44 -15.95 6.17
CA ALA A 343 -0.39 -14.51 6.42
C ALA A 343 -1.00 -14.11 7.78
N ALA A 344 -2.09 -14.76 8.20
CA ALA A 344 -2.78 -14.47 9.47
C ALA A 344 -1.91 -14.78 10.69
N ASN A 345 -1.07 -15.81 10.61
CA ASN A 345 -0.20 -16.22 11.72
C ASN A 345 0.99 -15.26 11.95
N GLU A 346 1.25 -14.37 11.00
CA GLU A 346 2.37 -13.44 11.04
C GLU A 346 1.93 -12.02 11.42
N VAL A 347 0.63 -11.73 11.46
CA VAL A 347 0.14 -10.43 11.93
C VAL A 347 0.25 -10.39 13.45
N PRO A 348 0.96 -9.42 14.03
CA PRO A 348 1.10 -9.34 15.48
C PRO A 348 -0.25 -8.98 16.12
N ILE A 349 -0.58 -9.74 17.16
CA ILE A 349 -1.62 -9.38 18.11
C ILE A 349 -0.94 -9.21 19.46
N GLU A 350 -1.14 -8.06 20.09
CA GLU A 350 -0.66 -7.80 21.43
C GLU A 350 -1.83 -7.61 22.37
N GLU A 351 -1.71 -8.15 23.57
CA GLU A 351 -2.72 -8.00 24.60
C GLU A 351 -2.07 -7.98 25.98
N ASN A 352 -2.85 -7.55 26.97
CA ASN A 352 -2.51 -7.71 28.37
C ASN A 352 -3.43 -8.80 28.95
N ASP A 353 -2.92 -10.03 29.06
CA ASP A 353 -3.71 -11.18 29.53
C ASP A 353 -4.36 -10.92 30.90
N ALA A 354 -3.65 -10.27 31.82
CA ALA A 354 -4.18 -9.96 33.14
C ALA A 354 -5.35 -8.96 33.07
N ALA A 355 -5.25 -7.93 32.23
CA ALA A 355 -6.33 -6.96 32.03
C ALA A 355 -7.55 -7.58 31.32
N ASN A 356 -7.33 -8.58 30.46
CA ASN A 356 -8.39 -9.19 29.65
C ASN A 356 -8.98 -10.48 30.26
N ALA A 357 -8.39 -11.05 31.31
CA ALA A 357 -8.85 -12.30 31.92
C ALA A 357 -10.32 -12.22 32.41
N GLU A 358 -10.70 -11.10 33.03
CA GLU A 358 -12.08 -10.88 33.49
C GLU A 358 -13.06 -10.79 32.32
N TRP A 359 -12.63 -10.21 31.20
CA TRP A 359 -13.43 -10.15 29.99
C TRP A 359 -13.68 -11.54 29.40
N TRP A 360 -12.66 -12.38 29.27
CA TRP A 360 -12.82 -13.75 28.75
C TRP A 360 -13.81 -14.56 29.58
N LYS A 361 -13.70 -14.44 30.92
CA LYS A 361 -14.64 -15.06 31.85
C LYS A 361 -16.07 -14.54 31.66
N ALA A 362 -16.23 -13.23 31.48
CA ALA A 362 -17.54 -12.63 31.23
C ALA A 362 -18.13 -13.06 29.89
N LEU A 363 -17.34 -13.10 28.82
CA LEU A 363 -17.75 -13.52 27.48
C LEU A 363 -18.27 -14.96 27.47
N ALA A 364 -17.60 -15.88 28.17
CA ALA A 364 -18.00 -17.27 28.28
C ALA A 364 -19.44 -17.43 28.79
N GLY A 365 -19.84 -16.59 29.77
CA GLY A 365 -21.19 -16.60 30.36
C GLY A 365 -22.28 -15.91 29.52
N LYS A 366 -21.95 -15.08 28.53
CA LYS A 366 -22.94 -14.31 27.75
C LYS A 366 -23.63 -15.15 26.66
N ARG A 367 -24.95 -15.00 26.53
CA ARG A 367 -25.74 -15.57 25.43
C ARG A 367 -25.79 -14.65 24.20
N ASN A 368 -25.78 -13.35 24.43
CA ASN A 368 -25.76 -12.34 23.37
C ASN A 368 -24.43 -11.59 23.49
N ILE A 369 -23.71 -11.46 22.38
CA ILE A 369 -22.45 -10.70 22.29
C ILE A 369 -22.72 -9.52 21.36
N ARG A 370 -22.45 -8.31 21.84
CA ARG A 370 -22.65 -7.05 21.12
C ARG A 370 -21.30 -6.49 20.67
N LEU A 371 -21.14 -6.30 19.38
CA LEU A 371 -19.95 -5.73 18.75
C LEU A 371 -20.21 -4.27 18.35
N CYS A 372 -19.23 -3.40 18.53
CA CYS A 372 -19.23 -2.07 17.93
C CYS A 372 -17.96 -1.89 17.09
N PHE A 373 -18.12 -1.29 15.92
CA PHE A 373 -17.01 -0.90 15.07
C PHE A 373 -16.97 0.62 14.97
N LEU A 374 -15.91 1.20 15.52
CA LEU A 374 -15.60 2.62 15.45
C LEU A 374 -14.43 2.78 14.49
N GLY A 375 -14.51 3.75 13.59
CA GLY A 375 -13.40 4.03 12.71
C GLY A 375 -13.74 4.95 11.57
N GLU A 376 -12.88 4.93 10.57
CA GLU A 376 -13.00 5.78 9.41
C GLU A 376 -13.63 5.05 8.20
N SER A 377 -13.36 5.54 6.99
CA SER A 377 -13.91 5.02 5.74
C SER A 377 -13.59 3.55 5.46
N THR A 378 -12.46 3.00 5.93
CA THR A 378 -12.15 1.57 5.79
C THR A 378 -13.00 0.71 6.71
N THR A 379 -13.34 1.20 7.90
CA THR A 379 -14.30 0.54 8.79
C THR A 379 -15.74 0.69 8.29
N TYR A 380 -16.08 1.86 7.75
CA TYR A 380 -17.42 2.15 7.23
C TYR A 380 -17.76 1.35 5.97
N GLY A 381 -16.82 1.30 5.00
CA GLY A 381 -17.03 0.68 3.69
C GLY A 381 -16.47 -0.73 3.54
N GLY A 382 -15.61 -1.18 4.45
CA GLY A 382 -14.99 -2.50 4.41
C GLY A 382 -15.92 -3.63 4.83
N ASP A 383 -15.68 -4.83 4.31
CA ASP A 383 -16.45 -6.04 4.64
C ASP A 383 -15.94 -6.73 5.92
N TRP A 384 -14.74 -6.39 6.39
CA TRP A 384 -14.15 -7.00 7.58
C TRP A 384 -15.02 -6.95 8.85
N PRO A 385 -15.82 -5.89 9.16
CA PRO A 385 -16.68 -5.89 10.34
C PRO A 385 -17.74 -7.00 10.27
N LEU A 386 -18.34 -7.16 9.09
CA LEU A 386 -19.33 -8.21 8.82
C LEU A 386 -18.69 -9.60 8.85
N LEU A 387 -17.50 -9.75 8.25
CA LEU A 387 -16.76 -11.01 8.27
C LEU A 387 -16.39 -11.42 9.69
N ILE A 388 -15.94 -10.49 10.54
CA ILE A 388 -15.70 -10.77 11.97
C ILE A 388 -16.98 -11.24 12.65
N ALA A 389 -18.10 -10.50 12.51
CA ALA A 389 -19.36 -10.87 13.14
C ALA A 389 -19.85 -12.26 12.70
N LYS A 390 -19.80 -12.55 11.40
CA LYS A 390 -20.18 -13.85 10.81
C LYS A 390 -19.28 -14.98 11.33
N ARG A 391 -17.96 -14.80 11.31
CA ARG A 391 -17.00 -15.85 11.71
C ARG A 391 -17.00 -16.07 13.23
N LEU A 392 -17.19 -15.04 14.04
CA LEU A 392 -17.41 -15.19 15.48
C LEU A 392 -18.69 -15.98 15.79
N GLY A 393 -19.78 -15.74 15.04
CA GLY A 393 -21.01 -16.53 15.18
C GLY A 393 -20.81 -18.01 14.86
N GLY A 394 -19.95 -18.32 13.88
CA GLY A 394 -19.52 -19.69 13.59
C GLY A 394 -18.62 -20.30 14.68
N LEU A 395 -17.70 -19.51 15.24
CA LEU A 395 -16.81 -19.93 16.32
C LEU A 395 -17.55 -20.19 17.65
N LEU A 396 -18.63 -19.46 17.91
CA LEU A 396 -19.37 -19.46 19.16
C LEU A 396 -20.81 -19.99 18.96
N PRO A 397 -20.99 -21.28 18.63
CA PRO A 397 -22.32 -21.84 18.37
C PRO A 397 -23.24 -21.67 19.58
N GLY A 398 -24.46 -21.18 19.33
CA GLY A 398 -25.46 -20.93 20.37
C GLY A 398 -25.38 -19.56 21.04
N LYS A 399 -24.37 -18.74 20.73
CA LYS A 399 -24.37 -17.31 21.07
C LYS A 399 -24.97 -16.49 19.93
N ARG A 400 -25.75 -15.45 20.27
CA ARG A 400 -26.25 -14.48 19.30
C ARG A 400 -25.22 -13.36 19.16
N ILE A 401 -24.73 -13.13 17.95
CA ILE A 401 -23.85 -12.00 17.64
C ILE A 401 -24.72 -10.85 17.10
N GLU A 402 -24.69 -9.72 17.80
CA GLU A 402 -25.29 -8.47 17.36
C GLU A 402 -24.16 -7.47 17.11
N TYR A 403 -24.26 -6.65 16.07
CA TYR A 403 -23.22 -5.67 15.78
C TYR A 403 -23.79 -4.33 15.33
N ALA A 404 -23.04 -3.27 15.60
CA ALA A 404 -23.28 -1.95 15.06
C ALA A 404 -21.99 -1.43 14.41
N ASN A 405 -22.08 -1.02 13.15
CA ASN A 405 -21.02 -0.24 12.52
C ASN A 405 -21.33 1.25 12.75
N ALA A 406 -20.57 1.88 13.64
CA ALA A 406 -20.69 3.29 13.99
C ALA A 406 -19.47 4.09 13.48
N ALA A 407 -18.79 3.57 12.45
CA ALA A 407 -17.74 4.29 11.75
C ALA A 407 -18.30 5.47 10.94
N ASP A 408 -17.45 6.48 10.77
CA ASP A 408 -17.79 7.71 10.06
C ASP A 408 -16.62 8.08 9.13
N GLY A 409 -16.87 8.00 7.83
CA GLY A 409 -15.84 8.12 6.80
C GLY A 409 -15.11 9.47 6.83
N GLY A 410 -13.78 9.45 6.66
CA GLY A 410 -12.97 10.66 6.57
C GLY A 410 -12.61 11.33 7.90
N HIS A 411 -12.98 10.74 9.05
CA HIS A 411 -12.59 11.25 10.36
C HIS A 411 -11.29 10.62 10.89
N SER A 412 -10.47 11.42 11.55
CA SER A 412 -9.40 10.96 12.44
C SER A 412 -9.95 10.65 13.84
N SER A 413 -9.19 9.98 14.70
CA SER A 413 -9.57 9.72 16.10
C SER A 413 -9.88 11.02 16.87
N VAL A 414 -9.13 12.09 16.59
CA VAL A 414 -9.32 13.45 17.15
C VAL A 414 -10.73 13.98 16.89
N HIS A 415 -11.28 13.76 15.70
CA HIS A 415 -12.67 14.10 15.39
C HIS A 415 -13.64 13.02 15.88
N GLY A 416 -13.22 11.75 15.76
CA GLY A 416 -13.99 10.55 16.10
C GLY A 416 -14.46 10.52 17.55
N ILE A 417 -13.65 10.96 18.52
CA ILE A 417 -14.08 11.02 19.93
C ILE A 417 -15.31 11.92 20.15
N SER A 418 -15.44 13.02 19.40
CA SER A 418 -16.62 13.87 19.46
C SER A 418 -17.84 13.22 18.81
N HIS A 419 -17.64 12.38 17.79
CA HIS A 419 -18.70 11.56 17.20
C HIS A 419 -19.16 10.49 18.19
N VAL A 420 -18.24 9.70 18.75
CA VAL A 420 -18.47 8.66 19.77
C VAL A 420 -19.36 9.19 20.91
N LYS A 421 -19.06 10.37 21.44
CA LYS A 421 -19.82 10.99 22.54
C LYS A 421 -21.24 11.45 22.17
N ARG A 422 -21.50 11.74 20.89
CA ARG A 422 -22.80 12.25 20.40
C ARG A 422 -23.69 11.16 19.84
N THR A 423 -23.10 10.08 19.33
CA THR A 423 -23.81 9.03 18.63
C THR A 423 -24.42 8.04 19.62
N ARG A 424 -25.75 8.06 19.70
CA ARG A 424 -26.53 7.24 20.65
C ARG A 424 -26.20 5.74 20.56
N SER A 425 -25.96 5.20 19.36
CA SER A 425 -25.62 3.78 19.21
C SER A 425 -24.38 3.43 20.02
N VAL A 426 -23.39 4.31 20.06
CA VAL A 426 -22.13 4.07 20.77
C VAL A 426 -22.36 4.01 22.30
N GLY A 427 -23.43 4.64 22.82
CA GLY A 427 -23.76 4.70 24.26
C GLY A 427 -24.32 3.41 24.86
N ASP A 428 -24.48 2.38 24.04
CA ASP A 428 -24.90 1.07 24.47
C ASP A 428 -23.74 0.26 25.09
N PRO A 429 -24.00 -0.65 26.05
CA PRO A 429 -22.96 -1.52 26.61
C PRO A 429 -22.56 -2.60 25.59
N TYR A 430 -21.50 -2.34 24.83
CA TYR A 430 -20.89 -3.30 23.91
C TYR A 430 -19.86 -4.20 24.59
N ASP A 431 -19.77 -5.45 24.13
CA ASP A 431 -18.86 -6.46 24.66
C ASP A 431 -17.47 -6.39 24.02
N ILE A 432 -17.45 -6.06 22.73
CA ILE A 432 -16.22 -5.87 21.95
C ILE A 432 -16.37 -4.60 21.15
N VAL A 433 -15.39 -3.70 21.27
CA VAL A 433 -15.34 -2.46 20.49
C VAL A 433 -14.04 -2.42 19.70
N PHE A 434 -14.17 -2.39 18.38
CA PHE A 434 -13.05 -2.20 17.47
C PHE A 434 -12.87 -0.70 17.21
N ILE A 435 -11.62 -0.24 17.21
CA ILE A 435 -11.22 1.15 16.92
C ILE A 435 -10.17 1.15 15.81
N GLU A 436 -10.45 1.83 14.71
CA GLU A 436 -9.56 1.87 13.54
C GLU A 436 -9.57 3.29 12.94
N TYR A 437 -8.47 4.04 13.12
CA TYR A 437 -8.34 5.42 12.64
C TYR A 437 -6.96 5.73 12.04
N MET A 438 -6.12 4.71 11.87
CA MET A 438 -4.68 4.88 11.65
C MET A 438 -4.38 5.75 10.42
N ILE A 439 -5.07 5.50 9.30
CA ILE A 439 -4.89 6.28 8.07
C ILE A 439 -5.15 7.78 8.26
N ASN A 440 -6.25 8.16 8.92
CA ASN A 440 -6.64 9.56 9.05
C ASN A 440 -5.88 10.28 10.16
N ASP A 441 -5.37 9.53 11.14
CA ASP A 441 -4.46 10.04 12.17
C ASP A 441 -3.08 10.42 11.62
N THR A 442 -2.70 9.98 10.42
CA THR A 442 -1.41 10.37 9.80
C THR A 442 -1.25 11.89 9.65
N GLY A 443 -2.37 12.62 9.49
CA GLY A 443 -2.43 14.08 9.42
C GLY A 443 -2.56 14.78 10.78
N CYS A 444 -2.63 14.05 11.89
CA CYS A 444 -2.81 14.59 13.23
C CYS A 444 -1.52 14.59 14.04
N GLN A 445 -1.46 15.47 15.04
CA GLN A 445 -0.36 15.56 15.99
C GLN A 445 -0.39 14.39 16.99
N SER A 446 0.78 13.92 17.42
CA SER A 446 0.89 12.73 18.27
C SER A 446 0.13 12.88 19.60
N ASP A 447 0.26 14.03 20.26
CA ASP A 447 -0.40 14.28 21.56
C ASP A 447 -1.93 14.28 21.42
N ASP A 448 -2.46 14.85 20.33
CA ASP A 448 -3.89 14.87 20.05
C ASP A 448 -4.42 13.45 19.78
N ILE A 449 -3.66 12.63 19.05
CA ILE A 449 -4.01 11.22 18.78
C ILE A 449 -4.02 10.42 20.07
N ASP A 450 -2.98 10.49 20.92
CA ASP A 450 -2.94 9.74 22.19
C ASP A 450 -4.12 10.14 23.09
N ALA A 451 -4.37 11.45 23.23
CA ALA A 451 -5.47 11.97 24.03
C ALA A 451 -6.83 11.50 23.50
N ALA A 452 -7.04 11.53 22.18
CA ALA A 452 -8.29 11.09 21.57
C ALA A 452 -8.50 9.58 21.71
N MET A 453 -7.50 8.77 21.34
CA MET A 453 -7.57 7.31 21.45
C MET A 453 -7.77 6.85 22.90
N THR A 454 -7.03 7.45 23.84
CA THR A 454 -7.24 7.27 25.28
C THR A 454 -8.68 7.61 25.68
N GLY A 455 -9.18 8.76 25.25
CA GLY A 455 -10.54 9.21 25.55
C GLY A 455 -11.62 8.29 25.00
N ILE A 456 -11.43 7.68 23.82
CA ILE A 456 -12.35 6.70 23.25
C ILE A 456 -12.38 5.44 24.12
N ILE A 457 -11.22 4.91 24.49
CA ILE A 457 -11.11 3.68 25.30
C ILE A 457 -11.74 3.88 26.68
N ASP A 458 -11.44 5.00 27.33
CA ASP A 458 -11.98 5.32 28.66
C ASP A 458 -13.50 5.46 28.61
N TRP A 459 -14.02 6.14 27.57
CA TRP A 459 -15.46 6.30 27.38
C TRP A 459 -16.17 4.96 27.14
N VAL A 460 -15.59 4.05 26.34
CA VAL A 460 -16.14 2.71 26.12
C VAL A 460 -16.23 1.94 27.44
N ARG A 461 -15.19 2.02 28.26
CA ARG A 461 -15.14 1.29 29.54
C ARG A 461 -15.98 1.91 30.65
N GLU A 462 -16.25 3.21 30.58
CA GLU A 462 -17.24 3.85 31.47
C GLU A 462 -18.64 3.23 31.27
N HIS A 463 -18.98 2.88 30.03
CA HIS A 463 -20.28 2.29 29.68
C HIS A 463 -20.33 0.77 29.88
N ASN A 464 -19.21 0.08 29.65
CA ASN A 464 -19.04 -1.32 30.03
C ASN A 464 -17.60 -1.57 30.51
N PRO A 465 -17.37 -1.66 31.84
CA PRO A 465 -16.03 -1.91 32.40
C PRO A 465 -15.40 -3.23 31.92
N LEU A 466 -16.23 -4.16 31.47
CA LEU A 466 -15.84 -5.44 30.89
C LEU A 466 -16.01 -5.42 29.36
N ALA A 467 -15.69 -4.32 28.68
CA ALA A 467 -15.59 -4.28 27.22
C ALA A 467 -14.16 -4.64 26.80
N LEU A 468 -14.03 -5.56 25.84
CA LEU A 468 -12.77 -5.75 25.13
C LEU A 468 -12.64 -4.65 24.09
N VAL A 469 -11.62 -3.82 24.25
CA VAL A 469 -11.29 -2.81 23.24
C VAL A 469 -10.17 -3.33 22.37
N VAL A 470 -10.38 -3.29 21.06
CA VAL A 470 -9.46 -3.80 20.04
C VAL A 470 -9.06 -2.63 19.14
N ILE A 471 -7.81 -2.19 19.21
CA ILE A 471 -7.25 -1.20 18.30
C ILE A 471 -6.71 -1.94 17.07
N VAL A 472 -7.25 -1.62 15.90
CA VAL A 472 -6.80 -2.15 14.61
C VAL A 472 -5.98 -1.06 13.92
N ALA A 473 -4.70 -1.33 13.68
CA ALA A 473 -3.81 -0.43 12.96
C ALA A 473 -3.37 -1.10 11.67
N GLY A 474 -4.11 -0.86 10.59
CA GLY A 474 -4.10 -1.77 9.45
C GLY A 474 -4.10 -1.16 8.07
N ASN A 475 -3.91 0.15 7.92
CA ASN A 475 -4.06 0.76 6.60
C ASN A 475 -2.77 0.80 5.81
N GLY A 476 -2.89 0.49 4.52
CA GLY A 476 -1.92 0.86 3.50
C GLY A 476 -2.53 1.96 2.65
N GLY A 477 -1.72 2.92 2.22
CA GLY A 477 -2.19 3.97 1.34
C GLY A 477 -1.15 4.34 0.31
N ASN A 478 -1.64 4.66 -0.89
CA ASN A 478 -0.80 5.15 -1.96
C ASN A 478 -0.19 6.50 -1.56
N PRO A 479 1.15 6.65 -1.61
CA PRO A 479 1.83 7.90 -1.29
C PRO A 479 1.33 9.14 -2.07
N MET A 480 0.63 8.94 -3.18
CA MET A 480 0.02 10.01 -3.98
C MET A 480 -1.37 10.45 -3.50
N PHE A 481 -2.00 9.69 -2.61
CA PHE A 481 -3.40 9.87 -2.23
C PHE A 481 -3.62 11.20 -1.49
N LEU A 482 -2.75 11.53 -0.52
CA LEU A 482 -2.78 12.79 0.21
C LEU A 482 -1.53 13.63 -0.05
N PRO A 483 -1.66 14.97 -0.04
CA PRO A 483 -0.49 15.83 0.10
C PRO A 483 0.27 15.46 1.37
N HIS A 484 1.60 15.39 1.30
CA HIS A 484 2.50 15.08 2.42
C HIS A 484 2.43 13.66 2.97
N TYR A 485 1.76 12.74 2.29
CA TYR A 485 1.67 11.37 2.73
C TYR A 485 3.05 10.70 2.69
N SER A 486 3.48 10.17 3.84
CA SER A 486 4.78 9.53 3.98
C SER A 486 4.68 8.22 4.78
N PRO A 487 5.42 7.16 4.40
CA PRO A 487 5.51 5.93 5.19
C PRO A 487 5.95 6.17 6.63
N ALA A 488 6.76 7.21 6.89
CA ALA A 488 7.17 7.60 8.23
C ALA A 488 5.99 8.05 9.11
N GLN A 489 4.98 8.72 8.55
CA GLN A 489 3.77 9.08 9.32
C GLN A 489 2.95 7.84 9.67
N PHE A 490 2.81 6.88 8.77
CA PHE A 490 2.14 5.60 9.10
C PHE A 490 2.90 4.85 10.18
N GLU A 491 4.23 4.73 10.07
CA GLU A 491 5.08 4.09 11.08
C GLU A 491 4.92 4.78 12.45
N ARG A 492 4.87 6.12 12.50
CA ARG A 492 4.61 6.88 13.72
C ARG A 492 3.24 6.58 14.33
N VAL A 493 2.17 6.65 13.54
CA VAL A 493 0.80 6.42 14.04
C VAL A 493 0.62 4.96 14.47
N TYR A 494 1.19 4.01 13.73
CA TYR A 494 1.21 2.59 14.09
C TYR A 494 1.77 2.37 15.50
N GLU A 495 2.96 2.91 15.77
CA GLU A 495 3.63 2.77 17.06
C GLU A 495 2.87 3.53 18.16
N LEU A 496 2.29 4.69 17.86
CA LEU A 496 1.48 5.44 18.81
C LEU A 496 0.22 4.66 19.22
N HIS A 497 -0.52 4.10 18.26
CA HIS A 497 -1.70 3.26 18.52
C HIS A 497 -1.33 2.02 19.34
N ARG A 498 -0.19 1.39 19.03
CA ARG A 498 0.37 0.25 19.76
C ARG A 498 0.73 0.61 21.20
N GLU A 499 1.35 1.76 21.41
CA GLU A 499 1.68 2.28 22.74
C GLU A 499 0.41 2.59 23.55
N THR A 500 -0.56 3.29 22.96
CA THR A 500 -1.85 3.56 23.61
C THR A 500 -2.57 2.26 23.99
N ALA A 501 -2.55 1.24 23.12
CA ALA A 501 -3.12 -0.07 23.43
C ALA A 501 -2.47 -0.69 24.68
N ARG A 502 -1.13 -0.70 24.77
CA ARG A 502 -0.39 -1.20 25.94
C ARG A 502 -0.73 -0.41 27.21
N LYS A 503 -0.64 0.92 27.13
CA LYS A 503 -0.93 1.87 28.23
C LYS A 503 -2.33 1.66 28.81
N LYS A 504 -3.30 1.37 27.95
CA LYS A 504 -4.70 1.17 28.32
C LYS A 504 -5.10 -0.30 28.47
N GLY A 505 -4.20 -1.26 28.28
CA GLY A 505 -4.57 -2.68 28.29
C GLY A 505 -5.67 -3.03 27.29
N ALA A 506 -5.67 -2.39 26.11
CA ALA A 506 -6.49 -2.80 24.98
C ALA A 506 -5.73 -3.88 24.16
N VAL A 507 -6.45 -4.63 23.33
CA VAL A 507 -5.83 -5.51 22.34
C VAL A 507 -5.38 -4.67 21.16
N PHE A 508 -4.19 -4.92 20.64
CA PHE A 508 -3.68 -4.30 19.43
C PHE A 508 -3.56 -5.34 18.31
N VAL A 509 -4.12 -5.05 17.14
CA VAL A 509 -4.00 -5.87 15.94
C VAL A 509 -3.17 -5.09 14.90
N GLY A 510 -1.90 -5.49 14.75
CA GLY A 510 -0.91 -4.77 13.96
C GLY A 510 -0.92 -5.10 12.47
N MET A 511 -2.06 -4.87 11.81
CA MET A 511 -2.25 -5.17 10.40
C MET A 511 -1.33 -4.37 9.45
N TYR A 512 -0.75 -3.23 9.86
CA TYR A 512 0.22 -2.51 9.03
C TYR A 512 1.47 -3.35 8.72
N ASP A 513 1.84 -4.29 9.59
CA ASP A 513 2.96 -5.20 9.34
C ASP A 513 2.68 -6.15 8.18
N HIS A 514 1.41 -6.46 7.87
CA HIS A 514 1.06 -7.14 6.63
C HIS A 514 1.52 -6.33 5.41
N PHE A 515 1.26 -5.01 5.42
CA PHE A 515 1.75 -4.13 4.37
C PHE A 515 3.26 -4.11 4.35
N CYS A 516 3.96 -4.15 5.48
CA CYS A 516 5.43 -4.27 5.56
C CYS A 516 5.97 -5.51 4.83
N GLU A 517 5.23 -6.62 4.86
CA GLU A 517 5.67 -7.95 4.43
C GLU A 517 5.15 -8.40 3.05
N LEU A 518 4.43 -7.55 2.31
CA LEU A 518 3.81 -7.94 1.03
C LEU A 518 4.80 -8.53 0.03
N GLU A 519 5.96 -7.92 -0.15
CA GLU A 519 6.97 -8.38 -1.10
C GLU A 519 7.43 -9.81 -0.76
N ARG A 520 7.63 -10.09 0.54
CA ARG A 520 7.98 -11.44 1.02
C ARG A 520 6.87 -12.45 0.76
N ARG A 521 5.62 -12.00 0.67
CA ARG A 521 4.44 -12.80 0.35
C ARG A 521 4.17 -12.87 -1.16
N GLY A 522 5.07 -12.37 -2.00
CA GLY A 522 4.88 -12.35 -3.46
C GLY A 522 3.83 -11.34 -3.93
N LEU A 523 3.50 -10.35 -3.09
CA LEU A 523 2.49 -9.35 -3.35
C LEU A 523 3.13 -7.97 -3.53
N TYR A 524 2.73 -7.31 -4.58
CA TYR A 524 3.08 -5.94 -4.87
C TYR A 524 2.17 -4.98 -4.11
N PHE A 525 2.75 -3.94 -3.51
CA PHE A 525 2.07 -3.07 -2.54
C PHE A 525 0.76 -2.49 -3.07
N MET A 526 0.80 -1.94 -4.28
CA MET A 526 -0.37 -1.30 -4.87
C MET A 526 -1.51 -2.30 -5.06
N THR A 527 -1.27 -3.60 -5.24
CA THR A 527 -2.36 -4.57 -5.52
C THR A 527 -3.22 -4.91 -4.32
N GLU A 528 -2.69 -4.68 -3.13
CA GLU A 528 -3.45 -4.77 -1.88
C GLU A 528 -4.23 -3.49 -1.57
N LEU A 529 -3.93 -2.39 -2.26
CA LEU A 529 -4.76 -1.20 -2.25
C LEU A 529 -5.96 -1.41 -3.18
N LYS A 530 -7.07 -0.72 -2.93
CA LYS A 530 -8.33 -0.86 -3.68
C LYS A 530 -8.72 0.46 -4.33
N GLU A 531 -10.00 0.64 -4.67
CA GLU A 531 -10.51 1.65 -5.60
C GLU A 531 -9.92 3.06 -5.46
N ASN A 532 -9.77 3.57 -4.24
CA ASN A 532 -9.19 4.89 -3.96
C ASN A 532 -7.67 4.86 -3.69
N MET A 533 -7.02 3.74 -4.03
CA MET A 533 -5.64 3.42 -3.71
C MET A 533 -5.35 3.48 -2.19
N ILE A 534 -6.32 2.99 -1.43
CA ILE A 534 -6.27 2.65 0.01
C ILE A 534 -6.86 1.23 0.14
N ASN A 535 -6.46 0.48 1.16
CA ASN A 535 -6.83 -0.92 1.39
C ASN A 535 -8.29 -1.20 1.81
N HIS A 536 -9.29 -0.42 1.39
CA HIS A 536 -10.68 -0.78 1.63
C HIS A 536 -11.54 -0.72 0.37
N PRO A 537 -12.48 -1.66 0.20
CA PRO A 537 -13.49 -1.52 -0.83
C PRO A 537 -14.39 -0.34 -0.46
N TYR A 538 -14.66 0.55 -1.41
CA TYR A 538 -15.96 1.19 -1.39
C TYR A 538 -16.87 0.16 -2.07
N LEU A 539 -17.83 -0.40 -1.32
CA LEU A 539 -18.93 -1.29 -1.71
C LEU A 539 -18.75 -2.81 -1.47
N ASN A 540 -19.74 -3.33 -0.73
CA ASN A 540 -20.16 -4.73 -0.57
C ASN A 540 -20.56 -5.43 -1.90
N THR A 541 -19.75 -5.38 -2.95
CA THR A 541 -20.04 -6.17 -4.17
C THR A 541 -19.30 -7.51 -4.18
N ALA A 542 -18.19 -7.62 -3.44
CA ALA A 542 -17.55 -8.90 -3.18
C ALA A 542 -18.29 -9.60 -2.03
N ILE A 543 -19.03 -10.68 -2.33
CA ILE A 543 -19.79 -11.47 -1.35
C ILE A 543 -18.93 -11.92 -0.15
N ASP A 544 -17.62 -12.06 -0.35
CA ASP A 544 -16.65 -12.53 0.65
C ASP A 544 -15.60 -11.48 1.07
N GLY A 545 -15.78 -10.21 0.71
CA GLY A 545 -14.83 -9.13 0.98
C GLY A 545 -13.49 -9.29 0.27
N THR A 546 -12.58 -8.33 0.49
CA THR A 546 -11.23 -8.37 -0.09
C THR A 546 -10.32 -9.37 0.64
N ARG A 547 -9.17 -9.71 0.05
CA ARG A 547 -8.12 -10.51 0.72
C ARG A 547 -7.71 -9.90 2.06
N TRP A 548 -7.61 -8.57 2.14
CA TRP A 548 -7.29 -7.85 3.38
C TRP A 548 -8.41 -8.00 4.42
N ASP A 549 -9.68 -7.84 4.02
CA ASP A 549 -10.83 -8.03 4.91
C ASP A 549 -10.88 -9.45 5.48
N GLN A 550 -10.64 -10.44 4.61
CA GLN A 550 -10.58 -11.84 4.99
C GLN A 550 -9.41 -12.11 5.94
N LEU A 551 -8.25 -11.51 5.70
CA LEU A 551 -7.07 -11.64 6.55
C LEU A 551 -7.33 -11.06 7.94
N LEU A 552 -7.80 -9.82 8.05
CA LEU A 552 -8.10 -9.18 9.34
C LEU A 552 -9.12 -9.99 10.15
N ALA A 553 -10.19 -10.45 9.51
CA ALA A 553 -11.18 -11.28 10.18
C ALA A 553 -10.60 -12.63 10.64
N ASP A 554 -9.72 -13.26 9.84
CA ASP A 554 -9.05 -14.52 10.22
C ASP A 554 -8.09 -14.34 11.38
N VAL A 555 -7.29 -13.26 11.37
CA VAL A 555 -6.35 -12.90 12.45
C VAL A 555 -7.10 -12.83 13.78
N PHE A 556 -8.18 -12.03 13.84
CA PHE A 556 -8.92 -11.83 15.08
C PHE A 556 -9.66 -13.11 15.55
N VAL A 557 -10.32 -13.82 14.63
CA VAL A 557 -11.12 -15.00 14.99
C VAL A 557 -10.25 -16.17 15.42
N ARG A 558 -9.09 -16.38 14.77
CA ARG A 558 -8.14 -17.44 15.18
C ARG A 558 -7.54 -17.16 16.54
N TRP A 559 -7.17 -15.91 16.81
CA TRP A 559 -6.72 -15.50 18.15
C TRP A 559 -7.80 -15.73 19.20
N THR A 560 -9.05 -15.34 18.91
CA THR A 560 -10.20 -15.59 19.78
C THR A 560 -10.41 -17.08 20.04
N ALA A 561 -10.31 -17.92 19.00
CA ALA A 561 -10.42 -19.37 19.11
C ALA A 561 -9.34 -19.96 20.02
N GLY A 562 -8.09 -19.49 19.87
CA GLY A 562 -6.96 -19.91 20.71
C GLY A 562 -7.18 -19.58 22.19
N LYS A 563 -7.85 -18.46 22.50
CA LYS A 563 -8.15 -18.03 23.88
C LYS A 563 -9.32 -18.77 24.51
N LEU A 564 -10.29 -19.21 23.71
CA LEU A 564 -11.43 -20.00 24.19
C LEU A 564 -11.11 -21.50 24.34
N GLY A 565 -10.04 -21.97 23.69
CA GLY A 565 -9.55 -23.35 23.79
C GLY A 565 -8.56 -23.61 24.93
N GLN A 566 -8.13 -22.55 25.62
CA GLN A 566 -7.31 -22.60 26.85
C GLN A 566 -8.24 -22.51 28.07
#